data_AF-A0AAJ8K6X1-F1
#
_entry.id   AF-A0AAJ8K6X1-F1
#
_cell.length_a   1.000
_cell.length_b   1.000
_cell.length_c   1.000
_cell.angle_alpha   90.00
_cell.angle_beta   90.00
_cell.angle_gamma   90.00
#
_symmetry.space_group_name_H-M   'P 1'
#
loop_
_entity.id
_entity.type
_entity.pdbx_description
1 polymer ?
#
loop_
_entity_poly.entity_id
_entity_poly.type
_entity_poly.pdbx_seq_one_letter_code
_entity_poly.pdbx_strand_id
1 'polypeptide(L)'
;MSESQKLILLGTHASSIHSVLFDPKERTLKRGVSSENLPAQPSWLIRHPKHPDLIFSNGWVDNKLIIYRLTSSDGKLEKVAEANTGGEGPTHFAILPDGSEVVIAHYRSGSASVLPLNPDGLFAASSPTEDRIYKGNYSPKKHWRQEAAHMHQVVLHNGEILIPDLGSNKIYRYKWDTKTKKLDLLEEIEDGFEDGDGPRHLVVHPNGSHLYVLNEVAGALTVHTLPSSGPSKLVKRYSMLPPNDDGRRRETGGAEIILLPPTNPNGRLFLITSNRDSPNDEDTLALFSVSQTDGADVQRTQEGWLGGIGKHLRAVEQDASGRYVLVAARDTGRVVVFQRSGEEGLQLSEVARLEGLESVVVPLWI
;
A
#
# COMPACT_ATOMS: atom_id res chain seq x y z
N MET A 1 20.06 -23.15 -5.40
CA MET A 1 18.70 -23.69 -5.15
C MET A 1 17.84 -23.23 -6.31
N SER A 2 17.14 -24.13 -7.00
CA SER A 2 16.23 -23.73 -8.10
C SER A 2 15.15 -22.81 -7.52
N GLU A 3 14.91 -21.67 -8.15
CA GLU A 3 13.81 -20.79 -7.73
C GLU A 3 12.49 -21.56 -7.91
N SER A 4 11.79 -21.77 -6.80
CA SER A 4 10.49 -22.45 -6.80
C SER A 4 9.41 -21.52 -7.32
N GLN A 5 8.33 -22.10 -7.82
CA GLN A 5 7.11 -21.37 -8.15
C GLN A 5 6.62 -20.56 -6.95
N LYS A 6 6.16 -19.34 -7.19
CA LYS A 6 5.68 -18.40 -6.18
C LYS A 6 4.18 -18.20 -6.32
N LEU A 7 3.44 -18.34 -5.22
CA LEU A 7 2.00 -18.04 -5.18
C LEU A 7 1.78 -16.56 -4.91
N ILE A 8 0.81 -15.98 -5.60
CA ILE A 8 0.39 -14.59 -5.42
C ILE A 8 -1.13 -14.57 -5.33
N LEU A 9 -1.66 -13.98 -4.26
CA LEU A 9 -3.08 -13.69 -4.14
C LEU A 9 -3.38 -12.30 -4.70
N LEU A 10 -4.51 -12.16 -5.37
CA LEU A 10 -4.92 -10.95 -6.08
C LEU A 10 -6.31 -10.53 -5.58
N GLY A 11 -6.36 -9.52 -4.73
CA GLY A 11 -7.59 -8.88 -4.31
C GLY A 11 -8.12 -7.93 -5.38
N THR A 12 -9.43 -7.72 -5.37
CA THR A 12 -10.16 -7.05 -6.46
C THR A 12 -11.13 -5.99 -5.94
N HIS A 13 -11.58 -5.10 -6.83
CA HIS A 13 -12.81 -4.33 -6.63
C HIS A 13 -14.07 -5.10 -7.05
N ALA A 14 -13.91 -6.37 -7.44
CA ALA A 14 -15.00 -7.31 -7.65
C ALA A 14 -15.26 -8.09 -6.35
N SER A 15 -16.09 -9.12 -6.43
CA SER A 15 -16.41 -10.03 -5.32
C SER A 15 -15.54 -11.29 -5.36
N SER A 16 -14.23 -11.12 -5.61
CA SER A 16 -13.31 -12.24 -5.80
C SER A 16 -11.90 -11.99 -5.26
N ILE A 17 -11.24 -13.06 -4.82
CA ILE A 17 -9.78 -13.12 -4.66
C ILE A 17 -9.28 -14.17 -5.65
N HIS A 18 -8.45 -13.75 -6.60
CA HIS A 18 -7.80 -14.67 -7.52
C HIS A 18 -6.45 -15.12 -6.94
N SER A 19 -5.92 -16.22 -7.45
CA SER A 19 -4.52 -16.57 -7.25
C SER A 19 -3.83 -16.79 -8.58
N VAL A 20 -2.54 -16.50 -8.60
CA VAL A 20 -1.66 -16.76 -9.73
C VAL A 20 -0.37 -17.38 -9.25
N LEU A 21 0.20 -18.23 -10.09
CA LEU A 21 1.46 -18.92 -9.85
C LEU A 21 2.51 -18.36 -10.81
N PHE A 22 3.52 -17.70 -10.24
CA PHE A 22 4.66 -17.18 -10.97
C PHE A 22 5.79 -18.22 -10.98
N ASP A 23 6.20 -18.64 -12.18
CA ASP A 23 7.39 -19.45 -12.37
C ASP A 23 8.53 -18.56 -12.87
N PRO A 24 9.54 -18.26 -12.04
CA PRO A 24 10.65 -17.38 -12.42
C PRO A 24 11.61 -18.02 -13.44
N LYS A 25 11.68 -19.35 -13.51
CA LYS A 25 12.55 -20.06 -14.45
C LYS A 25 11.91 -20.07 -15.83
N GLU A 26 10.64 -20.48 -15.90
CA GLU A 26 9.89 -20.54 -17.15
C GLU A 26 9.37 -19.17 -17.58
N ARG A 27 9.45 -18.17 -16.70
CA ARG A 27 9.01 -16.79 -16.96
C ARG A 27 7.52 -16.75 -17.34
N THR A 28 6.69 -17.40 -16.52
CA THR A 28 5.24 -17.51 -16.76
C THR A 28 4.42 -17.13 -15.54
N LEU A 29 3.22 -16.61 -15.79
CA LEU A 29 2.14 -16.47 -14.81
C LEU A 29 0.99 -17.37 -15.23
N LYS A 30 0.55 -18.25 -14.34
CA LYS A 30 -0.60 -19.14 -14.58
C LYS A 30 -1.68 -18.86 -13.53
N ARG A 31 -2.94 -18.95 -13.93
CA ARG A 31 -4.06 -18.87 -12.98
C ARG A 31 -4.01 -20.06 -12.02
N GLY A 32 -4.17 -19.77 -10.74
CA GLY A 32 -4.49 -20.76 -9.71
C GLY A 32 -6.00 -20.83 -9.49
N VAL A 33 -6.40 -21.03 -8.23
CA VAL A 33 -7.80 -21.03 -7.78
C VAL A 33 -8.32 -19.60 -7.59
N SER A 34 -9.58 -19.37 -7.94
CA SER A 34 -10.33 -18.15 -7.59
C SER A 34 -11.32 -18.46 -6.47
N SER A 35 -11.34 -17.61 -5.45
CA SER A 35 -12.45 -17.54 -4.49
C SER A 35 -13.42 -16.48 -4.99
N GLU A 36 -14.60 -16.89 -5.45
CA GLU A 36 -15.60 -16.03 -6.10
C GLU A 36 -16.85 -15.85 -5.23
N ASN A 37 -17.71 -14.91 -5.60
CA ASN A 37 -18.95 -14.57 -4.89
C ASN A 37 -18.72 -14.24 -3.41
N LEU A 38 -17.57 -13.63 -3.12
CA LEU A 38 -17.28 -13.13 -1.78
C LEU A 38 -18.25 -12.01 -1.44
N PRO A 39 -18.76 -11.93 -0.20
CA PRO A 39 -19.73 -10.90 0.16
C PRO A 39 -19.16 -9.47 0.07
N ALA A 40 -17.82 -9.35 0.10
CA ALA A 40 -17.14 -8.08 0.20
C ALA A 40 -16.13 -7.87 -0.93
N GLN A 41 -15.83 -6.61 -1.27
CA GLN A 41 -14.77 -6.22 -2.22
C GLN A 41 -13.40 -6.26 -1.52
N PRO A 42 -12.56 -7.28 -1.78
CA PRO A 42 -11.30 -7.51 -1.08
C PRO A 42 -10.19 -6.64 -1.66
N SER A 43 -10.25 -5.35 -1.39
CA SER A 43 -9.39 -4.35 -2.04
C SER A 43 -8.00 -4.15 -1.40
N TRP A 44 -7.75 -4.81 -0.26
CA TRP A 44 -6.48 -4.88 0.44
C TRP A 44 -6.29 -6.28 1.07
N LEU A 45 -5.06 -6.81 1.01
CA LEU A 45 -4.70 -8.13 1.54
C LEU A 45 -3.37 -8.06 2.29
N ILE A 46 -3.28 -8.69 3.46
CA ILE A 46 -2.01 -8.91 4.17
C ILE A 46 -1.99 -10.30 4.81
N ARG A 47 -0.80 -10.79 5.18
CA ARG A 47 -0.63 -11.99 6.01
C ARG A 47 -0.50 -11.65 7.48
N HIS A 48 -0.95 -12.56 8.34
CA HIS A 48 -0.62 -12.46 9.76
C HIS A 48 0.88 -12.71 9.97
N PRO A 49 1.59 -11.84 10.74
CA PRO A 49 3.06 -11.93 10.87
C PRO A 49 3.56 -13.18 11.59
N LYS A 50 2.69 -13.82 12.41
CA LYS A 50 3.02 -15.04 13.17
C LYS A 50 2.29 -16.30 12.70
N HIS A 51 1.29 -16.15 11.82
CA HIS A 51 0.42 -17.24 11.35
C HIS A 51 0.27 -17.09 9.84
N PRO A 52 1.31 -17.42 9.05
CA PRO A 52 1.40 -17.01 7.65
C PRO A 52 0.35 -17.67 6.73
N ASP A 53 -0.37 -18.68 7.21
CA ASP A 53 -1.54 -19.27 6.56
C ASP A 53 -2.80 -18.40 6.68
N LEU A 54 -2.84 -17.43 7.61
CA LEU A 54 -3.95 -16.50 7.78
C LEU A 54 -3.77 -15.27 6.87
N ILE A 55 -4.71 -15.12 5.94
CA ILE A 55 -4.81 -13.99 5.02
C ILE A 55 -5.94 -13.09 5.48
N PHE A 56 -5.61 -11.84 5.77
CA PHE A 56 -6.58 -10.83 6.14
C PHE A 56 -6.98 -10.03 4.91
N SER A 57 -8.27 -9.71 4.82
CA SER A 57 -8.83 -8.90 3.76
C SER A 57 -9.85 -7.91 4.32
N ASN A 58 -9.91 -6.71 3.75
CA ASN A 58 -11.01 -5.78 4.01
C ASN A 58 -12.26 -6.16 3.20
N GLY A 59 -13.41 -5.86 3.77
CA GLY A 59 -14.65 -5.74 3.03
C GLY A 59 -15.00 -4.28 2.88
N TRP A 60 -14.56 -3.66 1.77
CA TRP A 60 -14.70 -2.21 1.55
C TRP A 60 -16.15 -1.72 1.70
N VAL A 61 -17.12 -2.46 1.18
CA VAL A 61 -18.54 -2.09 1.17
C VAL A 61 -19.24 -2.47 2.48
N ASP A 62 -18.87 -3.60 3.06
CA ASP A 62 -19.55 -4.17 4.24
C ASP A 62 -19.02 -3.66 5.58
N ASN A 63 -17.95 -2.86 5.55
CA ASN A 63 -17.26 -2.35 6.74
C ASN A 63 -16.78 -3.47 7.67
N LYS A 64 -16.24 -4.54 7.06
CA LYS A 64 -15.71 -5.72 7.75
C LYS A 64 -14.23 -5.93 7.50
N LEU A 65 -13.59 -6.64 8.42
CA LEU A 65 -12.33 -7.34 8.16
C LEU A 65 -12.63 -8.84 8.18
N ILE A 66 -12.06 -9.57 7.22
CA ILE A 66 -12.29 -10.99 7.01
C ILE A 66 -10.95 -11.71 7.08
N ILE A 67 -10.91 -12.84 7.78
CA ILE A 67 -9.75 -13.73 7.83
C ILE A 67 -10.08 -14.98 7.02
N TYR A 68 -9.20 -15.30 6.09
CA TYR A 68 -9.18 -16.55 5.36
C TYR A 68 -7.98 -17.38 5.77
N ARG A 69 -8.12 -18.70 5.77
CA ARG A 69 -7.00 -19.64 5.84
C ARG A 69 -6.63 -20.07 4.42
N LEU A 70 -5.35 -19.98 4.10
CA LEU A 70 -4.77 -20.56 2.89
C LEU A 70 -4.60 -22.07 3.09
N THR A 71 -5.33 -22.86 2.30
CA THR A 71 -5.46 -24.31 2.49
C THR A 71 -4.72 -25.14 1.44
N SER A 72 -4.17 -24.51 0.40
CA SER A 72 -3.46 -25.19 -0.68
C SER A 72 -2.38 -24.31 -1.30
N SER A 73 -1.42 -24.94 -1.97
CA SER A 73 -0.33 -24.26 -2.69
C SER A 73 -0.79 -23.53 -3.96
N ASP A 74 -1.99 -23.80 -4.45
CA ASP A 74 -2.58 -23.14 -5.63
C ASP A 74 -3.56 -22.02 -5.26
N GLY A 75 -3.61 -21.61 -3.99
CA GLY A 75 -4.32 -20.41 -3.56
C GLY A 75 -5.73 -20.59 -3.02
N LYS A 76 -6.18 -21.80 -2.69
CA LYS A 76 -7.52 -22.02 -2.10
C LYS A 76 -7.62 -21.36 -0.73
N LEU A 77 -8.61 -20.49 -0.57
CA LEU A 77 -8.91 -19.79 0.68
C LEU A 77 -10.20 -20.35 1.32
N GLU A 78 -10.19 -20.49 2.64
CA GLU A 78 -11.37 -20.82 3.44
C GLU A 78 -11.61 -19.72 4.46
N LYS A 79 -12.79 -19.09 4.45
CA LYS A 79 -13.13 -18.05 5.43
C LYS A 79 -13.20 -18.67 6.82
N VAL A 80 -12.47 -18.10 7.78
CA VAL A 80 -12.41 -18.59 9.17
C VAL A 80 -12.96 -17.59 10.19
N ALA A 81 -12.92 -16.30 9.92
CA ALA A 81 -13.47 -15.28 10.82
C ALA A 81 -13.84 -13.99 10.09
N GLU A 82 -14.69 -13.18 10.72
CA GLU A 82 -14.95 -11.79 10.32
C GLU A 82 -15.25 -10.94 11.55
N ALA A 83 -15.01 -9.63 11.45
CA ALA A 83 -15.36 -8.65 12.48
C ALA A 83 -15.74 -7.30 11.83
N ASN A 84 -16.59 -6.53 12.51
CA ASN A 84 -16.87 -5.16 12.13
C ASN A 84 -15.64 -4.30 12.40
N THR A 85 -15.35 -3.36 11.48
CA THR A 85 -14.15 -2.55 11.61
C THR A 85 -14.33 -1.30 12.46
N GLY A 86 -15.57 -0.92 12.82
CA GLY A 86 -15.83 0.28 13.62
C GLY A 86 -15.71 1.61 12.88
N GLY A 87 -15.63 1.58 11.55
CA GLY A 87 -15.65 2.76 10.67
C GLY A 87 -16.19 2.38 9.29
N GLU A 88 -16.27 3.35 8.37
CA GLU A 88 -16.79 3.14 7.02
C GLU A 88 -15.68 3.13 5.96
N GLY A 89 -15.75 2.19 5.02
CA GLY A 89 -14.79 2.06 3.93
C GLY A 89 -13.39 1.70 4.43
N PRO A 90 -13.20 0.55 5.10
CA PRO A 90 -11.87 0.09 5.51
C PRO A 90 -11.01 -0.04 4.26
N THR A 91 -9.91 0.71 4.19
CA THR A 91 -9.11 0.86 2.95
C THR A 91 -7.74 0.18 3.04
N HIS A 92 -7.15 0.21 4.22
CA HIS A 92 -5.85 -0.36 4.52
C HIS A 92 -5.80 -0.70 6.01
N PHE A 93 -4.97 -1.67 6.37
CA PHE A 93 -4.77 -2.07 7.75
C PHE A 93 -3.40 -2.72 7.91
N ALA A 94 -2.90 -2.74 9.15
CA ALA A 94 -1.65 -3.39 9.52
C ALA A 94 -1.82 -4.11 10.86
N ILE A 95 -1.19 -5.28 10.97
CA ILE A 95 -1.14 -6.06 12.22
C ILE A 95 0.15 -5.69 12.95
N LEU A 96 0.07 -5.41 14.25
CA LEU A 96 1.24 -5.11 15.06
C LEU A 96 2.27 -6.26 14.98
N PRO A 97 3.58 -5.99 15.11
CA PRO A 97 4.60 -7.04 14.96
C PRO A 97 4.45 -8.22 15.94
N ASP A 98 3.86 -7.96 17.10
CA ASP A 98 3.57 -9.00 18.08
C ASP A 98 2.30 -9.82 17.78
N GLY A 99 1.56 -9.49 16.71
CA GLY A 99 0.33 -10.18 16.30
C GLY A 99 -0.87 -9.94 17.22
N SER A 100 -0.80 -8.97 18.14
CA SER A 100 -1.84 -8.79 19.16
C SER A 100 -3.01 -7.91 18.75
N GLU A 101 -2.82 -7.05 17.75
CA GLU A 101 -3.80 -6.04 17.35
C GLU A 101 -3.72 -5.79 15.85
N VAL A 102 -4.87 -5.48 15.24
CA VAL A 102 -4.95 -4.92 13.89
C VAL A 102 -5.44 -3.47 13.95
N VAL A 103 -4.69 -2.58 13.31
CA VAL A 103 -5.02 -1.15 13.17
C VAL A 103 -5.55 -0.93 11.75
N ILE A 104 -6.71 -0.28 11.64
CA ILE A 104 -7.47 -0.19 10.39
C ILE A 104 -7.71 1.29 10.07
N ALA A 105 -7.44 1.71 8.84
CA ALA A 105 -7.79 3.02 8.32
C ALA A 105 -9.11 2.95 7.54
N HIS A 106 -9.95 3.96 7.73
CA HIS A 106 -11.28 4.09 7.12
C HIS A 106 -11.33 5.31 6.22
N TYR A 107 -11.47 5.06 4.93
CA TYR A 107 -11.53 6.12 3.93
C TYR A 107 -12.81 6.93 4.07
N ARG A 108 -13.99 6.29 4.16
CA ARG A 108 -15.27 7.01 4.10
C ARG A 108 -15.60 7.75 5.39
N SER A 109 -15.30 7.15 6.54
CA SER A 109 -15.55 7.80 7.84
C SER A 109 -14.41 8.71 8.31
N GLY A 110 -13.27 8.72 7.62
CA GLY A 110 -12.13 9.56 7.99
C GLY A 110 -11.57 9.25 9.38
N SER A 111 -11.49 7.95 9.70
CA SER A 111 -11.14 7.48 11.04
C SER A 111 -10.19 6.30 11.00
N ALA A 112 -9.60 5.98 12.14
CA ALA A 112 -8.87 4.75 12.38
C ALA A 112 -9.51 3.96 13.52
N SER A 113 -9.24 2.67 13.60
CA SER A 113 -9.73 1.82 14.68
C SER A 113 -8.74 0.72 15.02
N VAL A 114 -8.78 0.20 16.25
CA VAL A 114 -7.92 -0.91 16.67
C VAL A 114 -8.75 -2.08 17.18
N LEU A 115 -8.57 -3.25 16.58
CA LEU A 115 -9.27 -4.49 16.93
C LEU A 115 -8.28 -5.54 17.47
N PRO A 116 -8.55 -6.16 18.64
CA PRO A 116 -7.65 -7.15 19.21
C PRO A 116 -7.70 -8.49 18.52
N LEU A 117 -6.55 -9.16 18.52
CA LEU A 117 -6.34 -10.51 18.03
C LEU A 117 -5.96 -11.44 19.18
N ASN A 118 -6.45 -12.67 19.13
CA ASN A 118 -6.08 -13.75 20.02
C ASN A 118 -4.69 -14.30 19.64
N PRO A 119 -4.03 -15.07 20.52
CA PRO A 119 -2.73 -15.68 20.22
C PRO A 119 -2.73 -16.61 18.98
N ASP A 120 -3.89 -17.11 18.55
CA ASP A 120 -4.08 -17.90 17.33
C ASP A 120 -4.21 -17.04 16.06
N GLY A 121 -4.14 -15.72 16.18
CA GLY A 121 -4.24 -14.76 15.08
C GLY A 121 -5.67 -14.43 14.66
N LEU A 122 -6.70 -14.95 15.33
CA LEU A 122 -8.10 -14.64 15.02
C LEU A 122 -8.60 -13.43 15.83
N PHE A 123 -9.73 -12.86 15.43
CA PHE A 123 -10.33 -11.73 16.15
C PHE A 123 -10.70 -12.10 17.59
N ALA A 124 -10.23 -11.30 18.54
CA ALA A 124 -10.61 -11.42 19.95
C ALA A 124 -11.93 -10.68 20.28
N ALA A 125 -12.45 -9.89 19.34
CA ALA A 125 -13.73 -9.19 19.45
C ALA A 125 -14.42 -9.09 18.09
N SER A 126 -15.75 -9.00 18.07
CA SER A 126 -16.55 -8.83 16.85
C SER A 126 -16.57 -7.38 16.33
N SER A 127 -16.11 -6.41 17.12
CA SER A 127 -16.02 -5.00 16.80
C SER A 127 -15.08 -4.29 17.77
N PRO A 128 -14.44 -3.16 17.40
CA PRO A 128 -13.72 -2.32 18.35
C PRO A 128 -14.71 -1.64 19.32
N THR A 129 -14.22 -1.27 20.50
CA THR A 129 -14.94 -0.39 21.44
C THR A 129 -14.84 1.07 21.00
N GLU A 130 -15.75 1.93 21.46
CA GLU A 130 -15.79 3.35 21.06
C GLU A 130 -14.48 4.10 21.36
N ASP A 131 -13.83 3.79 22.49
CA ASP A 131 -12.56 4.40 22.90
C ASP A 131 -11.34 3.88 22.12
N ARG A 132 -11.57 2.98 21.16
CA ARG A 132 -10.58 2.44 20.21
C ARG A 132 -10.92 2.82 18.76
N ILE A 133 -11.76 3.85 18.58
CA ILE A 133 -12.06 4.51 17.31
C ILE A 133 -11.52 5.94 17.38
N TYR A 134 -10.65 6.29 16.45
CA TYR A 134 -9.91 7.54 16.40
C TYR A 134 -10.36 8.35 15.19
N LYS A 135 -11.08 9.45 15.43
CA LYS A 135 -11.61 10.30 14.35
C LYS A 135 -10.56 11.31 13.91
N GLY A 136 -10.46 11.54 12.60
CA GLY A 136 -9.63 12.60 12.05
C GLY A 136 -10.14 13.99 12.46
N ASN A 137 -9.21 14.90 12.71
CA ASN A 137 -9.46 16.32 12.91
C ASN A 137 -9.47 17.04 11.56
N TYR A 138 -10.61 16.97 10.87
CA TYR A 138 -10.77 17.53 9.53
C TYR A 138 -10.89 19.05 9.53
N SER A 139 -10.30 19.68 8.51
CA SER A 139 -10.53 21.08 8.15
C SER A 139 -10.74 21.20 6.64
N PRO A 140 -11.71 22.01 6.17
CA PRO A 140 -12.03 22.15 4.75
C PRO A 140 -10.85 22.44 3.84
N LYS A 141 -10.78 21.72 2.71
CA LYS A 141 -9.81 21.93 1.62
C LYS A 141 -10.53 22.27 0.32
N LYS A 142 -9.81 22.79 -0.68
CA LYS A 142 -10.44 23.25 -1.94
C LYS A 142 -10.75 22.11 -2.91
N HIS A 143 -10.05 20.99 -2.81
CA HIS A 143 -10.21 19.89 -3.75
C HIS A 143 -11.48 19.07 -3.42
N TRP A 144 -12.21 18.63 -4.45
CA TRP A 144 -13.50 17.95 -4.29
C TRP A 144 -13.42 16.56 -3.65
N ARG A 145 -12.22 15.93 -3.67
CA ARG A 145 -11.88 14.67 -2.97
C ARG A 145 -11.46 14.89 -1.52
N GLN A 146 -11.48 16.13 -1.06
CA GLN A 146 -11.04 16.55 0.27
C GLN A 146 -12.18 17.27 0.99
N GLU A 147 -13.41 16.78 0.79
CA GLU A 147 -14.66 17.25 1.39
C GLU A 147 -14.86 16.76 2.84
N ALA A 148 -14.13 15.72 3.22
CA ALA A 148 -14.09 15.16 4.57
C ALA A 148 -12.69 14.58 4.83
N ALA A 149 -12.46 14.05 6.04
CA ALA A 149 -11.28 13.24 6.32
C ALA A 149 -11.38 11.90 5.57
N HIS A 150 -10.24 11.42 5.06
CA HIS A 150 -10.10 10.17 4.32
C HIS A 150 -8.76 9.48 4.66
N MET A 151 -8.69 8.83 5.83
CA MET A 151 -7.51 8.06 6.24
C MET A 151 -7.29 6.88 5.30
N HIS A 152 -6.08 6.76 4.73
CA HIS A 152 -5.85 5.90 3.58
C HIS A 152 -4.84 4.75 3.81
N GLN A 153 -3.93 4.88 4.76
CA GLN A 153 -2.92 3.84 5.05
C GLN A 153 -2.68 3.70 6.55
N VAL A 154 -2.11 2.57 6.95
CA VAL A 154 -1.56 2.36 8.29
C VAL A 154 -0.14 1.85 8.13
N VAL A 155 0.84 2.62 8.59
CA VAL A 155 2.27 2.25 8.51
C VAL A 155 2.84 2.13 9.90
N LEU A 156 3.44 0.97 10.21
CA LEU A 156 4.08 0.69 11.48
C LEU A 156 5.57 0.98 11.39
N HIS A 157 6.13 1.76 12.32
CA HIS A 157 7.56 2.06 12.35
C HIS A 157 8.04 2.29 13.78
N ASN A 158 8.95 1.46 14.29
CA ASN A 158 9.62 1.65 15.59
C ASN A 158 8.68 1.94 16.78
N GLY A 159 7.52 1.28 16.83
CA GLY A 159 6.50 1.47 17.90
C GLY A 159 5.57 2.66 17.68
N GLU A 160 5.73 3.37 16.57
CA GLU A 160 4.83 4.41 16.09
C GLU A 160 3.96 3.91 14.93
N ILE A 161 2.87 4.61 14.71
CA ILE A 161 1.87 4.33 13.69
C ILE A 161 1.59 5.62 12.92
N LEU A 162 1.84 5.60 11.62
CA LEU A 162 1.62 6.72 10.71
C LEU A 162 0.38 6.44 9.86
N ILE A 163 -0.55 7.40 9.83
CA ILE A 163 -1.82 7.29 9.11
C ILE A 163 -1.99 8.53 8.23
N PRO A 164 -1.66 8.45 6.92
CA PRO A 164 -1.96 9.52 5.98
C PRO A 164 -3.48 9.69 5.81
N ASP A 165 -3.91 10.94 5.82
CA ASP A 165 -5.28 11.35 5.58
C ASP A 165 -5.33 12.23 4.33
N LEU A 166 -5.82 11.61 3.25
CA LEU A 166 -5.95 12.24 1.94
C LEU A 166 -6.83 13.48 2.02
N GLY A 167 -7.93 13.38 2.75
CA GLY A 167 -8.95 14.41 2.83
C GLY A 167 -8.53 15.62 3.66
N SER A 168 -7.86 15.35 4.77
CA SER A 168 -7.39 16.40 5.70
C SER A 168 -6.03 16.97 5.31
N ASN A 169 -5.37 16.40 4.31
CA ASN A 169 -4.08 16.83 3.78
C ASN A 169 -2.95 16.77 4.83
N LYS A 170 -2.92 15.70 5.62
CA LYS A 170 -1.98 15.53 6.73
C LYS A 170 -1.67 14.06 7.01
N ILE A 171 -0.67 13.81 7.86
CA ILE A 171 -0.38 12.46 8.39
C ILE A 171 -0.50 12.50 9.90
N TYR A 172 -1.30 11.60 10.48
CA TYR A 172 -1.35 11.42 11.93
C TYR A 172 -0.22 10.48 12.35
N ARG A 173 0.60 10.91 13.31
CA ARG A 173 1.66 10.13 13.93
C ARG A 173 1.25 9.77 15.35
N TYR A 174 1.02 8.49 15.59
CA TYR A 174 0.64 7.96 16.89
C TYR A 174 1.77 7.14 17.50
N LYS A 175 1.83 7.13 18.83
CA LYS A 175 2.55 6.11 19.59
C LYS A 175 1.58 5.00 19.99
N TRP A 176 2.01 3.75 19.86
CA TRP A 176 1.28 2.64 20.45
C TRP A 176 1.61 2.50 21.95
N ASP A 177 0.63 2.72 22.82
CA ASP A 177 0.78 2.44 24.25
C ASP A 177 0.42 0.98 24.56
N THR A 178 1.44 0.19 24.86
CA THR A 178 1.31 -1.23 25.19
C THR A 178 0.55 -1.52 26.48
N LYS A 179 0.47 -0.54 27.41
CA LYS A 179 -0.24 -0.70 28.69
C LYS A 179 -1.73 -0.45 28.54
N THR A 180 -2.08 0.66 27.90
CA THR A 180 -3.49 1.05 27.70
C THR A 180 -4.10 0.42 26.45
N LYS A 181 -3.28 -0.12 25.54
CA LYS A 181 -3.67 -0.68 24.23
C LYS A 181 -4.38 0.36 23.35
N LYS A 182 -3.83 1.58 23.34
CA LYS A 182 -4.38 2.74 22.63
C LYS A 182 -3.33 3.45 21.77
N LEU A 183 -3.83 4.23 20.81
CA LEU A 183 -3.06 5.18 20.02
C LEU A 183 -3.01 6.54 20.73
N ASP A 184 -1.81 6.97 21.11
CA ASP A 184 -1.55 8.30 21.66
C ASP A 184 -1.06 9.21 20.53
N LEU A 185 -1.76 10.31 20.26
CA LEU A 185 -1.36 11.25 19.20
C LEU A 185 -0.08 11.97 19.59
N LEU A 186 0.96 11.83 18.77
CA LEU A 186 2.23 12.55 18.92
C LEU A 186 2.24 13.84 18.10
N GLU A 187 1.79 13.76 16.84
CA GLU A 187 1.90 14.84 15.87
C GLU A 187 0.85 14.71 14.76
N GLU A 188 0.36 15.83 14.27
CA GLU A 188 -0.31 15.95 12.98
C GLU A 188 0.67 16.60 11.99
N ILE A 189 1.27 15.80 11.10
CA ILE A 189 2.25 16.29 10.13
C ILE A 189 1.50 16.97 8.99
N GLU A 190 1.51 18.31 9.03
CA GLU A 190 0.88 19.17 8.01
C GLU A 190 1.90 19.99 7.21
N ASP A 191 3.09 20.23 7.78
CA ASP A 191 4.08 21.13 7.19
C ASP A 191 4.56 20.63 5.82
N GLY A 192 4.58 21.53 4.84
CA GLY A 192 5.04 21.28 3.49
C GLY A 192 4.09 20.48 2.57
N PHE A 193 2.87 20.19 3.00
CA PHE A 193 1.80 19.79 2.07
C PHE A 193 1.14 21.02 1.46
N GLU A 194 1.01 21.03 0.14
CA GLU A 194 0.24 22.03 -0.59
C GLU A 194 -1.26 21.70 -0.51
N ASP A 195 -2.14 22.71 -0.55
CA ASP A 195 -3.59 22.48 -0.64
C ASP A 195 -3.91 21.68 -1.91
N GLY A 196 -4.56 20.52 -1.76
CA GLY A 196 -4.78 19.59 -2.86
C GLY A 196 -3.70 18.53 -3.05
N ASP A 197 -2.77 18.31 -2.10
CA ASP A 197 -1.82 17.20 -2.18
C ASP A 197 -2.50 15.83 -2.02
N GLY A 198 -3.20 15.66 -0.91
CA GLY A 198 -3.88 14.42 -0.55
C GLY A 198 -2.92 13.24 -0.30
N PRO A 199 -2.20 13.22 0.84
CA PRO A 199 -1.35 12.10 1.25
C PRO A 199 -2.13 10.79 1.24
N ARG A 200 -1.66 9.81 0.47
CA ARG A 200 -2.36 8.54 0.29
C ARG A 200 -1.60 7.40 0.94
N HIS A 201 -0.45 7.04 0.39
CA HIS A 201 0.44 6.01 0.92
C HIS A 201 1.82 6.61 1.20
N LEU A 202 2.56 6.02 2.13
CA LEU A 202 3.92 6.40 2.48
C LEU A 202 4.76 5.19 2.82
N VAL A 203 6.08 5.36 2.73
CA VAL A 203 7.07 4.41 3.21
C VAL A 203 8.13 5.15 4.03
N VAL A 204 8.70 4.48 5.03
CA VAL A 204 9.73 5.05 5.91
C VAL A 204 11.10 4.57 5.44
N HIS A 205 12.07 5.46 5.39
CA HIS A 205 13.45 5.09 5.11
C HIS A 205 13.97 4.06 6.14
N PRO A 206 14.81 3.07 5.79
CA PRO A 206 15.16 1.97 6.71
C PRO A 206 15.91 2.41 7.95
N ASN A 207 16.65 3.52 7.89
CA ASN A 207 17.31 4.11 9.06
C ASN A 207 16.35 4.95 9.96
N GLY A 208 15.07 5.08 9.59
CA GLY A 208 14.04 5.80 10.34
C GLY A 208 14.10 7.33 10.24
N SER A 209 14.94 7.90 9.37
CA SER A 209 15.16 9.35 9.33
C SER A 209 14.19 10.15 8.45
N HIS A 210 13.50 9.50 7.50
CA HIS A 210 12.69 10.19 6.50
C HIS A 210 11.42 9.42 6.13
N LEU A 211 10.37 10.17 5.78
CA LEU A 211 9.14 9.69 5.16
C LEU A 211 9.14 10.01 3.66
N TYR A 212 8.74 9.05 2.85
CA TYR A 212 8.44 9.24 1.43
C TYR A 212 6.94 9.12 1.24
N VAL A 213 6.30 10.24 0.88
CA VAL A 213 4.84 10.35 0.88
C VAL A 213 4.34 10.55 -0.54
N LEU A 214 3.50 9.61 -0.98
CA LEU A 214 2.76 9.71 -2.23
C LEU A 214 1.50 10.53 -1.98
N ASN A 215 1.34 11.60 -2.77
CA ASN A 215 0.20 12.50 -2.74
C ASN A 215 -0.70 12.19 -3.94
N GLU A 216 -1.88 11.62 -3.68
CA GLU A 216 -2.78 11.10 -4.72
C GLU A 216 -3.27 12.24 -5.61
N VAL A 217 -3.78 13.31 -5.01
CA VAL A 217 -4.48 14.37 -5.73
C VAL A 217 -3.51 15.23 -6.55
N ALA A 218 -2.34 15.52 -6.00
CA ALA A 218 -1.33 16.32 -6.70
C ALA A 218 -0.45 15.51 -7.66
N GLY A 219 -0.48 14.17 -7.62
CA GLY A 219 0.46 13.35 -8.38
C GLY A 219 1.92 13.65 -8.01
N ALA A 220 2.19 13.89 -6.72
CA ALA A 220 3.49 14.32 -6.22
C ALA A 220 4.08 13.37 -5.16
N LEU A 221 5.41 13.23 -5.17
CA LEU A 221 6.18 12.61 -4.09
C LEU A 221 6.76 13.73 -3.21
N THR A 222 6.47 13.71 -1.91
CA THR A 222 7.10 14.58 -0.92
C THR A 222 8.01 13.78 0.02
N VAL A 223 9.16 14.34 0.33
CA VAL A 223 10.16 13.77 1.25
C VAL A 223 10.15 14.62 2.50
N HIS A 224 9.94 14.00 3.66
CA HIS A 224 9.91 14.68 4.95
C HIS A 224 10.93 14.07 5.91
N THR A 225 11.46 14.87 6.82
CA THR A 225 12.21 14.34 7.96
C THR A 225 11.29 13.59 8.92
N LEU A 226 11.83 12.60 9.63
CA LEU A 226 11.15 11.88 10.72
C LEU A 226 12.04 11.90 11.97
N PRO A 227 12.04 13.00 12.73
CA PRO A 227 12.83 13.06 13.96
C PRO A 227 12.18 12.22 15.06
N SER A 228 12.98 11.73 16.00
CA SER A 228 12.48 11.06 17.22
C SER A 228 11.68 12.01 18.13
N SER A 229 11.85 13.33 17.98
CA SER A 229 11.13 14.36 18.71
C SER A 229 11.06 15.65 17.90
N GLY A 230 9.97 16.41 18.06
CA GLY A 230 9.74 17.64 17.32
C GLY A 230 9.15 17.39 15.93
N PRO A 231 8.87 18.47 15.17
CA PRO A 231 8.05 18.34 13.98
C PRO A 231 8.82 17.74 12.80
N SER A 232 8.13 16.91 12.04
CA SER A 232 8.53 16.55 10.67
C SER A 232 8.52 17.79 9.78
N LYS A 233 9.48 17.85 8.84
CA LYS A 233 9.63 18.98 7.91
C LYS A 233 9.81 18.49 6.49
N LEU A 234 9.26 19.23 5.53
CA LEU A 234 9.51 18.98 4.11
C LEU A 234 10.98 19.22 3.76
N VAL A 235 11.55 18.25 3.06
CA VAL A 235 12.89 18.29 2.49
C VAL A 235 12.83 18.57 1.01
N LYS A 236 11.99 17.83 0.28
CA LYS A 236 11.93 17.92 -1.18
C LYS A 236 10.60 17.45 -1.73
N ARG A 237 10.24 17.97 -2.91
CA ARG A 237 9.04 17.64 -3.66
C ARG A 237 9.42 17.28 -5.09
N TYR A 238 8.78 16.24 -5.62
CA TYR A 238 8.94 15.78 -6.99
C TYR A 238 7.58 15.55 -7.63
N SER A 239 7.41 15.91 -8.90
CA SER A 239 6.29 15.38 -9.69
C SER A 239 6.46 13.87 -9.86
N MET A 240 5.39 13.09 -9.74
CA MET A 240 5.38 11.69 -10.17
C MET A 240 4.91 11.56 -11.62
N LEU A 241 4.33 12.61 -12.18
CA LEU A 241 3.79 12.62 -13.53
C LEU A 241 4.91 12.84 -14.56
N PRO A 242 4.86 12.14 -15.72
CA PRO A 242 5.80 12.40 -16.81
C PRO A 242 5.60 13.83 -17.38
N PRO A 243 6.62 14.44 -18.03
CA PRO A 243 6.53 15.82 -18.51
C PRO A 243 5.38 16.11 -19.49
N ASN A 244 4.89 15.07 -20.18
CA ASN A 244 3.79 15.16 -21.14
C ASN A 244 2.40 14.91 -20.51
N ASP A 245 2.35 14.65 -19.21
CA ASP A 245 1.11 14.58 -18.43
C ASP A 245 1.02 15.83 -17.56
N ASP A 246 0.15 16.75 -17.94
CA ASP A 246 0.01 18.02 -17.22
C ASP A 246 -0.84 17.88 -15.94
N GLY A 247 -1.42 16.70 -15.67
CA GLY A 247 -2.31 16.44 -14.54
C GLY A 247 -3.60 17.28 -14.55
N ARG A 248 -3.81 18.14 -15.57
CA ARG A 248 -4.83 19.19 -15.54
C ARG A 248 -6.24 18.68 -15.78
N ARG A 249 -6.38 17.45 -16.28
CA ARG A 249 -7.69 16.81 -16.46
C ARG A 249 -8.30 16.29 -15.15
N ARG A 250 -7.65 16.52 -14.00
CA ARG A 250 -8.15 16.22 -12.64
C ARG A 250 -8.45 14.73 -12.37
N GLU A 251 -7.95 13.84 -13.21
CA GLU A 251 -8.13 12.40 -13.06
C GLU A 251 -6.83 11.71 -12.69
N THR A 252 -5.68 12.15 -13.25
CA THR A 252 -4.40 11.51 -12.95
C THR A 252 -4.08 11.62 -11.46
N GLY A 253 -3.99 10.48 -10.79
CA GLY A 253 -3.68 10.41 -9.36
C GLY A 253 -2.59 9.41 -9.04
N GLY A 254 -1.85 9.67 -7.96
CA GLY A 254 -0.97 8.66 -7.37
C GLY A 254 -1.76 7.51 -6.74
N ALA A 255 -1.19 6.31 -6.69
CA ALA A 255 -1.76 5.20 -5.93
C ALA A 255 -0.74 4.53 -4.99
N GLU A 256 0.15 3.69 -5.48
CA GLU A 256 1.01 2.88 -4.61
C GLU A 256 2.43 3.44 -4.52
N ILE A 257 3.09 3.23 -3.38
CA ILE A 257 4.51 3.52 -3.18
C ILE A 257 5.18 2.37 -2.45
N ILE A 258 6.21 1.79 -3.07
CA ILE A 258 7.06 0.77 -2.44
C ILE A 258 8.50 1.24 -2.35
N LEU A 259 9.19 0.81 -1.29
CA LEU A 259 10.63 0.97 -1.12
C LEU A 259 11.32 -0.38 -1.29
N LEU A 260 12.15 -0.47 -2.31
CA LEU A 260 12.90 -1.66 -2.68
C LEU A 260 14.30 -1.63 -2.02
N PRO A 261 14.77 -2.77 -1.49
CA PRO A 261 16.12 -2.88 -0.96
C PRO A 261 17.17 -2.75 -2.07
N PRO A 262 18.43 -2.45 -1.73
CA PRO A 262 19.49 -2.38 -2.73
C PRO A 262 19.80 -3.79 -3.25
N THR A 263 20.22 -3.91 -4.51
CA THR A 263 20.60 -5.20 -5.11
C THR A 263 22.04 -5.60 -4.78
N ASN A 264 22.85 -4.67 -4.27
CA ASN A 264 24.21 -4.89 -3.78
C ASN A 264 24.46 -4.04 -2.51
N PRO A 265 25.41 -4.41 -1.63
CA PRO A 265 25.55 -3.79 -0.29
C PRO A 265 25.77 -2.28 -0.30
N ASN A 266 26.45 -1.75 -1.32
CA ASN A 266 26.77 -0.32 -1.44
C ASN A 266 25.83 0.42 -2.40
N GLY A 267 24.77 -0.25 -2.85
CA GLY A 267 23.83 0.28 -3.83
C GLY A 267 22.91 1.35 -3.25
N ARG A 268 21.96 1.81 -4.05
CA ARG A 268 20.89 2.71 -3.59
C ARG A 268 19.64 1.90 -3.30
N LEU A 269 18.79 2.41 -2.42
CA LEU A 269 17.40 1.96 -2.34
C LEU A 269 16.63 2.50 -3.54
N PHE A 270 15.46 1.95 -3.82
CA PHE A 270 14.62 2.45 -4.91
C PHE A 270 13.18 2.66 -4.50
N LEU A 271 12.60 3.79 -4.88
CA LEU A 271 11.18 4.05 -4.74
C LEU A 271 10.51 3.84 -6.10
N ILE A 272 9.42 3.08 -6.09
CA ILE A 272 8.50 2.99 -7.22
C ILE A 272 7.18 3.57 -6.74
N THR A 273 6.67 4.56 -7.48
CA THR A 273 5.30 5.04 -7.31
C THR A 273 4.46 4.69 -8.53
N SER A 274 3.16 4.43 -8.36
CA SER A 274 2.25 4.27 -9.48
C SER A 274 1.35 5.49 -9.67
N ASN A 275 1.16 5.86 -10.93
CA ASN A 275 0.16 6.83 -11.36
C ASN A 275 -1.01 6.07 -11.98
N ARG A 276 -2.22 6.58 -11.81
CA ARG A 276 -3.45 6.03 -12.40
C ARG A 276 -4.27 7.13 -13.05
N ASP A 277 -5.15 6.73 -13.96
CA ASP A 277 -6.15 7.60 -14.59
C ASP A 277 -5.51 8.75 -15.42
N SER A 278 -4.33 8.48 -16.00
CA SER A 278 -3.66 9.41 -16.92
C SER A 278 -4.53 9.65 -18.16
N PRO A 279 -4.52 10.85 -18.76
CA PRO A 279 -5.22 11.10 -20.02
C PRO A 279 -4.62 10.38 -21.24
N ASN A 280 -3.43 9.80 -21.10
CA ASN A 280 -2.77 9.01 -22.16
C ASN A 280 -3.38 7.60 -22.27
N ASP A 281 -3.01 6.81 -23.28
CA ASP A 281 -3.56 5.44 -23.46
C ASP A 281 -3.13 4.44 -22.36
N GLU A 282 -2.02 4.72 -21.70
CA GLU A 282 -1.42 3.86 -20.67
C GLU A 282 -1.03 4.70 -19.45
N ASP A 283 -1.04 4.09 -18.27
CA ASP A 283 -0.55 4.70 -17.05
C ASP A 283 0.94 4.39 -16.82
N THR A 284 1.57 5.09 -15.88
CA THR A 284 3.01 5.01 -15.65
C THR A 284 3.36 4.74 -14.20
N LEU A 285 4.49 4.06 -14.00
CA LEU A 285 5.24 4.10 -12.75
C LEU A 285 6.25 5.24 -12.79
N ALA A 286 6.50 5.90 -11.67
CA ALA A 286 7.61 6.84 -11.51
C ALA A 286 8.73 6.18 -10.67
N LEU A 287 9.97 6.32 -11.13
CA LEU A 287 11.12 5.55 -10.62
C LEU A 287 12.17 6.47 -10.01
N PHE A 288 12.53 6.23 -8.75
CA PHE A 288 13.52 7.02 -8.02
C PHE A 288 14.56 6.12 -7.33
N SER A 289 15.77 6.66 -7.14
CA SER A 289 16.81 6.08 -6.29
C SER A 289 17.00 6.92 -5.03
N VAL A 290 17.37 6.28 -3.93
CA VAL A 290 17.53 6.90 -2.62
C VAL A 290 18.82 6.41 -1.97
N SER A 291 19.58 7.33 -1.38
CA SER A 291 20.79 6.97 -0.63
C SER A 291 20.44 6.14 0.60
N GLN A 292 21.22 5.08 0.88
CA GLN A 292 21.03 4.24 2.06
C GLN A 292 21.39 4.96 3.37
N THR A 293 22.23 6.00 3.32
CA THR A 293 22.73 6.69 4.51
C THR A 293 22.08 8.05 4.69
N ASP A 294 21.74 8.72 3.59
CA ASP A 294 21.09 10.03 3.59
C ASP A 294 19.71 9.93 2.94
N GLY A 295 18.68 9.76 3.77
CA GLY A 295 17.30 9.62 3.29
C GLY A 295 16.76 10.86 2.55
N ALA A 296 17.45 12.01 2.60
CA ALA A 296 17.11 13.21 1.85
C ALA A 296 17.58 13.15 0.38
N ASP A 297 18.62 12.38 0.08
CA ASP A 297 19.18 12.25 -1.26
C ASP A 297 18.32 11.30 -2.11
N VAL A 298 17.24 11.85 -2.66
CA VAL A 298 16.34 11.19 -3.60
C VAL A 298 16.61 11.72 -5.03
N GLN A 299 16.66 10.82 -6.01
CA GLN A 299 16.94 11.19 -7.40
C GLN A 299 15.99 10.44 -8.34
N ARG A 300 15.52 11.11 -9.40
CA ARG A 300 14.85 10.45 -10.52
C ARG A 300 15.88 9.52 -11.17
N THR A 301 15.51 8.27 -11.44
CA THR A 301 16.38 7.36 -12.22
C THR A 301 16.52 7.83 -13.67
N GLN A 302 17.46 7.25 -14.43
CA GLN A 302 17.64 7.59 -15.84
C GLN A 302 16.40 7.25 -16.68
N GLU A 303 15.77 6.11 -16.40
CA GLU A 303 14.50 5.70 -17.03
C GLU A 303 13.38 6.68 -16.67
N GLY A 304 13.35 7.12 -15.41
CA GLY A 304 12.43 8.11 -14.87
C GLY A 304 10.99 7.61 -14.70
N TRP A 305 10.42 7.02 -15.76
CA TRP A 305 9.09 6.45 -15.80
C TRP A 305 9.05 5.15 -16.60
N LEU A 306 8.14 4.25 -16.23
CA LEU A 306 7.86 3.02 -16.95
C LEU A 306 6.38 2.93 -17.30
N GLY A 307 6.06 2.75 -18.58
CA GLY A 307 4.70 2.53 -19.09
C GLY A 307 4.51 1.14 -19.70
N GLY A 308 3.43 0.94 -20.47
CA GLY A 308 3.15 -0.31 -21.20
C GLY A 308 2.58 -1.44 -20.34
N ILE A 309 2.07 -1.10 -19.16
CA ILE A 309 1.54 -2.08 -18.20
C ILE A 309 0.03 -2.25 -18.39
N GLY A 310 -0.70 -1.14 -18.39
CA GLY A 310 -2.15 -1.09 -18.49
C GLY A 310 -2.70 0.22 -17.92
N LYS A 311 -4.02 0.22 -17.71
CA LYS A 311 -4.73 1.33 -17.06
C LYS A 311 -5.13 1.05 -15.62
N HIS A 312 -5.14 2.12 -14.86
CA HIS A 312 -5.47 2.21 -13.45
C HIS A 312 -4.52 1.37 -12.59
N LEU A 313 -3.23 1.76 -12.58
CA LEU A 313 -2.17 1.10 -11.81
C LEU A 313 -2.33 1.37 -10.32
N ARG A 314 -3.29 0.70 -9.68
CA ARG A 314 -3.63 0.95 -8.27
C ARG A 314 -2.65 0.33 -7.28
N ALA A 315 -1.95 -0.73 -7.66
CA ALA A 315 -1.03 -1.42 -6.78
C ALA A 315 0.23 -1.92 -7.47
N VAL A 316 1.31 -1.86 -6.71
CA VAL A 316 2.66 -2.34 -7.00
C VAL A 316 3.14 -3.07 -5.76
N GLU A 317 3.69 -4.27 -5.90
CA GLU A 317 4.21 -5.04 -4.76
C GLU A 317 5.48 -5.78 -5.14
N GLN A 318 6.38 -5.95 -4.17
CA GLN A 318 7.62 -6.70 -4.35
C GLN A 318 7.54 -8.10 -3.74
N ASP A 319 8.30 -9.04 -4.29
CA ASP A 319 8.51 -10.31 -3.60
C ASP A 319 9.42 -10.13 -2.38
N ALA A 320 9.50 -11.14 -1.50
CA ALA A 320 10.29 -11.06 -0.27
C ALA A 320 11.79 -10.77 -0.49
N SER A 321 12.34 -11.11 -1.66
CA SER A 321 13.72 -10.80 -2.01
C SER A 321 13.91 -9.40 -2.60
N GLY A 322 12.81 -8.73 -2.94
CA GLY A 322 12.79 -7.50 -3.70
C GLY A 322 13.25 -7.68 -5.15
N ARG A 323 13.50 -8.89 -5.66
CA ARG A 323 13.99 -9.15 -7.02
C ARG A 323 12.89 -8.98 -8.07
N TYR A 324 11.66 -9.30 -7.70
CA TYR A 324 10.50 -9.23 -8.58
C TYR A 324 9.54 -8.17 -8.09
N VAL A 325 9.01 -7.39 -9.04
CA VAL A 325 8.00 -6.37 -8.80
C VAL A 325 6.79 -6.72 -9.65
N LEU A 326 5.63 -6.82 -9.01
CA LEU A 326 4.36 -7.06 -9.69
C LEU A 326 3.54 -5.80 -9.69
N VAL A 327 2.94 -5.50 -10.85
CA VAL A 327 2.04 -4.36 -11.04
C VAL A 327 0.69 -4.87 -11.52
N ALA A 328 -0.38 -4.38 -10.91
CA ALA A 328 -1.76 -4.66 -11.31
C ALA A 328 -2.39 -3.45 -11.99
N ALA A 329 -2.95 -3.66 -13.19
CA ALA A 329 -3.67 -2.67 -13.95
C ALA A 329 -5.16 -3.02 -13.97
N ARG A 330 -5.92 -2.37 -13.08
CA ARG A 330 -7.31 -2.72 -12.75
C ARG A 330 -8.22 -2.71 -13.99
N ASP A 331 -8.12 -1.68 -14.83
CA ASP A 331 -9.10 -1.43 -15.89
C ASP A 331 -8.83 -2.24 -17.15
N THR A 332 -7.55 -2.51 -17.44
CA THR A 332 -7.15 -3.42 -18.52
C THR A 332 -7.16 -4.89 -18.11
N GLY A 333 -7.33 -5.19 -16.81
CA GLY A 333 -7.34 -6.56 -16.29
C GLY A 333 -6.01 -7.30 -16.47
N ARG A 334 -4.90 -6.57 -16.33
CA ARG A 334 -3.54 -7.08 -16.53
C ARG A 334 -2.78 -7.14 -15.22
N VAL A 335 -1.98 -8.18 -15.06
CA VAL A 335 -0.95 -8.29 -14.02
C VAL A 335 0.38 -8.58 -14.68
N VAL A 336 1.40 -7.80 -14.37
CA VAL A 336 2.73 -7.87 -14.98
C VAL A 336 3.78 -8.05 -13.89
N VAL A 337 4.66 -9.03 -14.04
CA VAL A 337 5.83 -9.24 -13.18
C VAL A 337 7.07 -8.78 -13.92
N PHE A 338 7.79 -7.87 -13.28
CA PHE A 338 9.09 -7.39 -13.69
C PHE A 338 10.18 -8.04 -12.84
N GLN A 339 11.29 -8.40 -13.46
CA GLN A 339 12.54 -8.71 -12.77
C GLN A 339 13.41 -7.44 -12.73
N ARG A 340 13.96 -7.14 -11.56
CA ARG A 340 14.97 -6.08 -11.40
C ARG A 340 16.34 -6.54 -11.86
N SER A 341 17.02 -5.69 -12.60
CA SER A 341 18.38 -5.87 -13.10
C SER A 341 19.13 -4.54 -13.17
N GLY A 342 20.27 -4.53 -13.87
CA GLY A 342 21.12 -3.35 -14.06
C GLY A 342 22.13 -3.15 -12.94
N GLU A 343 23.18 -2.37 -13.21
CA GLU A 343 24.25 -2.08 -12.25
C GLU A 343 23.72 -1.35 -11.01
N GLU A 344 22.79 -0.42 -11.20
CA GLU A 344 22.14 0.28 -10.10
C GLU A 344 21.10 -0.60 -9.39
N GLY A 345 20.39 -1.46 -10.12
CA GLY A 345 19.44 -2.43 -9.55
C GLY A 345 17.96 -2.06 -9.65
N LEU A 346 17.56 -1.15 -10.55
CA LEU A 346 16.15 -0.82 -10.84
C LEU A 346 15.75 -1.00 -12.32
N GLN A 347 16.59 -1.56 -13.19
CA GLN A 347 16.13 -1.84 -14.55
C GLN A 347 15.02 -2.90 -14.48
N LEU A 348 13.79 -2.54 -14.85
CA LEU A 348 12.63 -3.43 -14.78
C LEU A 348 12.42 -4.09 -16.14
N SER A 349 12.70 -5.39 -16.20
CA SER A 349 12.44 -6.21 -17.39
C SER A 349 11.19 -7.04 -17.18
N GLU A 350 10.20 -6.92 -18.07
CA GLU A 350 9.01 -7.79 -18.01
C GLU A 350 9.42 -9.25 -18.18
N VAL A 351 9.03 -10.09 -17.23
CA VAL A 351 9.32 -11.53 -17.26
C VAL A 351 8.05 -12.37 -17.29
N ALA A 352 6.89 -11.83 -16.92
CA ALA A 352 5.63 -12.53 -17.11
C ALA A 352 4.47 -11.55 -17.12
N ARG A 353 3.41 -11.92 -17.85
CA ARG A 353 2.15 -11.17 -17.92
C ARG A 353 0.98 -12.13 -17.94
N LEU A 354 -0.10 -11.73 -17.29
CA LEU A 354 -1.40 -12.39 -17.36
C LEU A 354 -2.48 -11.34 -17.59
N GLU A 355 -3.45 -11.67 -18.44
CA GLU A 355 -4.56 -10.79 -18.80
C GLU A 355 -5.93 -11.43 -18.52
N GLY A 356 -6.99 -10.64 -18.68
CA GLY A 356 -8.39 -11.05 -18.47
C GLY A 356 -8.74 -11.25 -17.00
N LEU A 357 -8.03 -10.59 -16.08
CA LEU A 357 -8.34 -10.60 -14.66
C LEU A 357 -9.30 -9.46 -14.35
N GLU A 358 -10.35 -9.72 -13.58
CA GLU A 358 -11.35 -8.71 -13.27
C GLU A 358 -10.85 -7.79 -12.15
N SER A 359 -10.72 -6.49 -12.45
CA SER A 359 -10.55 -5.42 -11.47
C SER A 359 -9.56 -5.69 -10.34
N VAL A 360 -8.39 -6.25 -10.64
CA VAL A 360 -7.33 -6.51 -9.64
C VAL A 360 -6.76 -5.20 -9.12
N VAL A 361 -6.66 -5.09 -7.80
CA VAL A 361 -6.24 -3.86 -7.11
C VAL A 361 -5.23 -4.06 -6.00
N VAL A 362 -4.96 -5.29 -5.58
CA VAL A 362 -3.93 -5.58 -4.58
C VAL A 362 -3.32 -6.96 -4.83
N PRO A 363 -2.02 -7.04 -5.12
CA PRO A 363 -1.27 -8.28 -5.13
C PRO A 363 -0.64 -8.56 -3.76
N LEU A 364 -0.58 -9.84 -3.36
CA LEU A 364 0.08 -10.30 -2.14
C LEU A 364 0.92 -11.54 -2.45
N TRP A 365 2.24 -11.41 -2.36
CA TRP A 365 3.16 -12.55 -2.47
C TRP A 365 3.09 -13.42 -1.21
N ILE A 366 2.99 -14.74 -1.42
CA ILE A 366 2.95 -15.76 -0.36
C ILE A 366 4.34 -16.38 -0.18
#